data_AF-A0A8B8AQD8-F1
#
_entry.id   AF-A0A8B8AQD8-F1
#
_cell.length_a   1.000
_cell.length_b   1.000
_cell.length_c   1.000
_cell.angle_alpha   90.00
_cell.angle_beta   90.00
_cell.angle_gamma   90.00
#
_symmetry.space_group_name_H-M   'P 1'
#
loop_
_entity.id
_entity.type
_entity.pdbx_description
1 polymer ?
#
loop_
_entity_poly.entity_id
_entity_poly.type
_entity_poly.pdbx_seq_one_letter_code
_entity_poly.pdbx_strand_id
1 'polypeptide(L)'
;MTKAASKTRSASSKDEQCSPNKVQNSVPLEVPLEVLNNLQKSIEGIGKKVHRLESLETELKEIKTSIEDPDSGFAQALKYVSEQAESDSDELYYIKSENAQLRRELDLLRATVINMDRRIKHMDSEITDLRSRSMRDNILIHNLEYVPGERITMPNEGKYEEPIPKLEISDALQLDVSQVESLDNIEVVYTQPTKSKGPEIFATGRKVSTMSEVSELYKKVNVDPNSVASDHRILVYRFKDSDGKIQESYWDDGEHGAGRRLLQYMRVNKIVNVGVVITRWSGGIHLGPYRFKIMEEHIQDSKLTG
;
A
#
# COMPACT_ATOMS: atom_id res chain seq x y z
N MET A 1 -10.41 21.99 -29.01
CA MET A 1 -10.69 23.24 -29.78
C MET A 1 -9.42 23.68 -30.49
N THR A 2 -9.30 23.42 -31.79
CA THR A 2 -8.45 24.16 -32.74
C THR A 2 -8.95 23.82 -34.15
N LYS A 3 -9.60 24.80 -34.79
CA LYS A 3 -10.09 24.74 -36.18
C LYS A 3 -8.92 25.04 -37.13
N ALA A 4 -8.81 24.32 -38.23
CA ALA A 4 -8.04 24.74 -39.41
C ALA A 4 -8.95 24.75 -40.64
N ALA A 5 -8.87 25.85 -41.38
CA ALA A 5 -9.88 26.36 -42.29
C ALA A 5 -9.69 25.90 -43.73
N SER A 6 -10.81 25.52 -44.36
CA SER A 6 -10.99 25.31 -45.79
C SER A 6 -10.90 26.64 -46.54
N LYS A 7 -10.07 26.71 -47.58
CA LYS A 7 -9.94 27.89 -48.46
C LYS A 7 -10.43 27.52 -49.86
N THR A 8 -11.66 27.93 -50.16
CA THR A 8 -12.24 27.96 -51.51
C THR A 8 -11.62 29.13 -52.28
N ARG A 9 -11.21 28.89 -53.53
CA ARG A 9 -10.88 29.94 -54.50
C ARG A 9 -11.76 29.80 -55.73
N SER A 10 -12.55 30.83 -55.95
CA SER A 10 -13.30 31.14 -57.16
C SER A 10 -12.35 31.65 -58.26
N ALA A 11 -12.61 31.26 -59.50
CA ALA A 11 -12.12 31.93 -60.71
C ALA A 11 -13.27 31.84 -61.73
N SER A 12 -14.03 32.92 -61.93
CA SER A 12 -13.76 34.02 -62.88
C SER A 12 -13.92 33.57 -64.33
N SER A 13 -15.14 33.71 -64.85
CA SER A 13 -15.49 33.66 -66.26
C SER A 13 -14.75 34.74 -67.04
N LYS A 14 -14.05 34.35 -68.11
CA LYS A 14 -13.69 35.25 -69.20
C LYS A 14 -14.20 34.65 -70.50
N ASP A 15 -15.17 35.33 -71.08
CA ASP A 15 -15.65 35.12 -72.44
C ASP A 15 -14.55 35.53 -73.42
N GLU A 16 -14.02 34.57 -74.17
CA GLU A 16 -13.26 34.83 -75.40
C GLU A 16 -14.14 34.47 -76.59
N GLN A 17 -14.64 35.51 -77.27
CA GLN A 17 -15.33 35.42 -78.54
C GLN A 17 -14.34 35.03 -79.64
N CYS A 18 -14.58 33.90 -80.31
CA CYS A 18 -13.88 33.50 -81.52
C CYS A 18 -14.80 33.70 -82.73
N SER A 19 -14.37 34.52 -83.69
CA SER A 19 -14.99 34.65 -85.02
C SER A 19 -14.29 33.74 -86.04
N PRO A 20 -14.98 33.33 -87.12
CA PRO A 20 -14.73 32.06 -87.77
C PRO A 20 -13.69 32.16 -88.89
N ASN A 21 -12.65 31.34 -88.84
CA ASN A 21 -11.82 31.07 -90.00
C ASN A 21 -12.18 29.72 -90.62
N LYS A 22 -12.81 29.79 -91.79
CA LYS A 22 -13.08 28.68 -92.70
C LYS A 22 -11.88 28.53 -93.62
N VAL A 23 -11.09 27.45 -93.52
CA VAL A 23 -10.46 26.82 -94.69
C VAL A 23 -10.38 25.31 -94.45
N GLN A 24 -10.74 24.60 -95.51
CA GLN A 24 -10.91 23.17 -95.65
C GLN A 24 -9.61 22.39 -95.45
N ASN A 25 -9.71 21.24 -94.78
CA ASN A 25 -9.06 19.99 -95.17
C ASN A 25 -9.68 18.85 -94.37
N SER A 26 -10.72 18.24 -94.93
CA SER A 26 -11.24 16.94 -94.51
C SER A 26 -10.26 15.86 -94.95
N VAL A 27 -9.23 15.62 -94.14
CA VAL A 27 -8.55 14.32 -94.15
C VAL A 27 -9.47 13.38 -93.37
N PRO A 28 -9.90 12.24 -93.93
CA PRO A 28 -10.54 11.22 -93.12
C PRO A 28 -9.48 10.75 -92.13
N LEU A 29 -9.62 11.11 -90.85
CA LEU A 29 -8.99 10.34 -89.79
C LEU A 29 -9.68 8.98 -89.77
N GLU A 30 -9.29 8.10 -90.70
CA GLU A 30 -9.46 6.67 -90.52
C GLU A 30 -8.59 6.29 -89.34
N VAL A 31 -9.15 6.43 -88.14
CA VAL A 31 -8.56 5.82 -86.95
C VAL A 31 -8.49 4.32 -87.27
N PRO A 32 -7.30 3.70 -87.26
CA PRO A 32 -7.19 2.29 -87.58
C PRO A 32 -8.16 1.52 -86.69
N LEU A 33 -8.99 0.66 -87.30
CA LEU A 33 -9.97 -0.18 -86.59
C LEU A 33 -9.35 -0.92 -85.40
N GLU A 34 -8.05 -1.20 -85.47
CA GLU A 34 -7.25 -1.81 -84.42
C GLU A 34 -7.06 -0.90 -83.18
N VAL A 35 -6.86 0.41 -83.38
CA VAL A 35 -6.78 1.40 -82.29
C VAL A 35 -8.14 1.59 -81.64
N LEU A 36 -9.22 1.64 -82.43
CA LEU A 36 -10.59 1.68 -81.92
C LEU A 36 -10.94 0.41 -81.13
N ASN A 37 -10.55 -0.76 -81.62
CA ASN A 37 -10.73 -2.02 -80.91
C ASN A 37 -9.93 -2.11 -79.60
N ASN A 38 -8.70 -1.58 -79.57
CA ASN A 38 -7.88 -1.57 -78.35
C ASN A 38 -8.41 -0.59 -77.30
N LEU A 39 -8.91 0.58 -77.74
CA LEU A 39 -9.63 1.52 -76.88
C LEU A 39 -10.92 0.91 -76.34
N GLN A 40 -11.69 0.22 -77.19
CA GLN A 40 -12.92 -0.47 -76.78
C GLN A 40 -12.64 -1.57 -75.75
N LYS A 41 -11.59 -2.38 -75.93
CA LYS A 41 -11.14 -3.37 -74.94
C LYS A 41 -10.70 -2.73 -73.63
N SER A 42 -10.00 -1.58 -73.68
CA SER A 42 -9.61 -0.83 -72.47
C SER A 42 -10.82 -0.24 -71.74
N ILE A 43 -11.77 0.33 -72.48
CA ILE A 43 -13.02 0.87 -71.93
C ILE A 43 -13.83 -0.25 -71.27
N GLU A 44 -13.90 -1.44 -71.90
CA GLU A 44 -14.56 -2.60 -71.33
C GLU A 44 -13.83 -3.11 -70.06
N GLY A 45 -12.49 -3.11 -70.06
CA GLY A 45 -11.68 -3.46 -68.90
C GLY A 45 -11.83 -2.46 -67.74
N ILE A 46 -11.97 -1.18 -68.03
CA ILE A 46 -12.26 -0.12 -67.05
C ILE A 46 -13.68 -0.29 -66.51
N GLY A 47 -14.68 -0.55 -67.37
CA GLY A 47 -16.06 -0.80 -66.96
C GLY A 47 -16.20 -1.97 -65.98
N LYS A 48 -15.47 -3.07 -66.22
CA LYS A 48 -15.40 -4.21 -65.28
C LYS A 48 -14.80 -3.82 -63.92
N LYS A 49 -13.80 -2.94 -63.89
CA LYS A 49 -13.22 -2.43 -62.63
C LYS A 49 -14.17 -1.48 -61.91
N VAL A 50 -14.87 -0.61 -62.64
CA VAL A 50 -15.86 0.32 -62.08
C VAL A 50 -17.01 -0.45 -61.42
N HIS A 51 -17.57 -1.46 -62.09
CA HIS A 51 -18.59 -2.32 -61.47
C HIS A 51 -18.11 -3.03 -60.21
N ARG A 52 -16.83 -3.45 -60.18
CA ARG A 52 -16.25 -4.07 -59.00
C ARG A 52 -16.08 -3.09 -57.84
N LEU A 53 -15.78 -1.82 -58.14
CA LEU A 53 -15.73 -0.74 -57.15
C LEU A 53 -17.13 -0.38 -56.62
N GLU A 54 -18.14 -0.35 -57.49
CA GLU A 54 -19.54 -0.13 -57.09
C GLU A 54 -20.04 -1.24 -56.15
N SER A 55 -19.71 -2.50 -56.46
CA SER A 55 -20.01 -3.65 -55.58
C SER A 55 -19.34 -3.50 -54.21
N LEU A 56 -18.07 -3.14 -54.18
CA LEU A 56 -17.35 -2.89 -52.92
C LEU A 56 -17.93 -1.70 -52.14
N GLU A 57 -18.39 -0.65 -52.84
CA GLU A 57 -19.04 0.50 -52.19
C GLU A 57 -20.37 0.10 -51.53
N THR A 58 -21.13 -0.81 -52.15
CA THR A 58 -22.36 -1.33 -51.56
C THR A 58 -22.09 -2.19 -50.32
N GLU A 59 -21.08 -3.07 -50.36
CA GLU A 59 -20.66 -3.88 -49.22
C GLU A 59 -20.16 -3.00 -48.05
N LEU A 60 -19.38 -1.96 -48.35
CA LEU A 60 -18.90 -1.01 -47.35
C LEU A 60 -20.03 -0.21 -46.70
N LYS A 61 -21.06 0.16 -47.46
CA LYS A 61 -22.26 0.83 -46.90
C LYS A 61 -23.02 -0.09 -45.96
N GLU A 62 -23.16 -1.36 -46.31
CA GLU A 62 -23.87 -2.36 -45.50
C GLU A 62 -23.13 -2.66 -44.19
N ILE A 63 -21.80 -2.83 -44.25
CA ILE A 63 -20.94 -2.96 -43.07
C ILE A 63 -21.03 -1.71 -42.19
N LYS A 64 -20.99 -0.51 -42.79
CA LYS A 64 -21.09 0.75 -42.07
C LYS A 64 -22.43 0.86 -41.33
N THR A 65 -23.55 0.53 -41.97
CA THR A 65 -24.85 0.54 -41.32
C THR A 65 -24.94 -0.46 -40.18
N SER A 66 -24.31 -1.64 -40.31
CA SER A 66 -24.24 -2.63 -39.23
C SER A 66 -23.42 -2.15 -38.02
N ILE A 67 -22.45 -1.25 -38.22
CA ILE A 67 -21.65 -0.67 -37.14
C ILE A 67 -22.35 0.53 -36.49
N GLU A 68 -23.00 1.39 -37.28
CA GLU A 68 -23.62 2.63 -36.80
C GLU A 68 -25.02 2.43 -36.20
N ASP A 69 -25.72 1.34 -36.57
CA ASP A 69 -27.04 1.04 -36.03
C ASP A 69 -26.93 0.52 -34.58
N PRO A 70 -27.47 1.25 -33.59
CA PRO A 70 -27.41 0.86 -32.18
C PRO A 70 -28.18 -0.42 -31.87
N ASP A 71 -29.15 -0.81 -32.71
CA ASP A 71 -29.93 -2.03 -32.57
C ASP A 71 -29.33 -3.21 -33.35
N SER A 72 -28.19 -2.99 -34.02
CA SER A 72 -27.49 -4.07 -34.70
C SER A 72 -26.96 -5.09 -33.70
N GLY A 73 -26.89 -6.35 -34.11
CA GLY A 73 -26.32 -7.42 -33.28
C GLY A 73 -24.85 -7.13 -32.91
N PHE A 74 -24.11 -6.38 -33.74
CA PHE A 74 -22.75 -5.96 -33.45
C PHE A 74 -22.69 -4.90 -32.35
N ALA A 75 -23.53 -3.85 -32.44
CA ALA A 75 -23.58 -2.79 -31.44
C ALA A 75 -24.06 -3.30 -30.08
N GLN A 76 -25.06 -4.19 -30.06
CA GLN A 76 -25.53 -4.85 -28.85
C GLN A 76 -24.46 -5.76 -28.24
N ALA A 77 -23.73 -6.54 -29.05
CA ALA A 77 -22.61 -7.34 -28.56
C ALA A 77 -21.48 -6.46 -27.99
N LEU A 78 -21.17 -5.32 -28.64
CA LEU A 78 -20.17 -4.38 -28.14
C LEU A 78 -20.58 -3.77 -26.80
N LYS A 79 -21.87 -3.39 -26.66
CA LYS A 79 -22.44 -2.89 -25.42
C LYS A 79 -22.36 -3.93 -24.30
N TYR A 80 -22.79 -5.16 -24.57
CA TYR A 80 -22.71 -6.26 -23.63
C TYR A 80 -21.26 -6.51 -23.18
N VAL A 81 -20.31 -6.54 -24.11
CA VAL A 81 -18.88 -6.71 -23.80
C VAL A 81 -18.36 -5.53 -22.97
N SER A 82 -18.79 -4.30 -23.23
CA SER A 82 -18.38 -3.14 -22.42
C SER A 82 -18.95 -3.18 -21.00
N GLU A 83 -20.23 -3.53 -20.84
CA GLU A 83 -20.87 -3.68 -19.52
C GLU A 83 -20.22 -4.81 -18.72
N GLN A 84 -19.92 -5.94 -19.39
CA GLN A 84 -19.18 -7.03 -18.78
C GLN A 84 -17.77 -6.61 -18.38
N ALA A 85 -17.05 -5.86 -19.22
CA ALA A 85 -15.70 -5.38 -18.92
C ALA A 85 -15.67 -4.39 -17.74
N GLU A 86 -16.71 -3.55 -17.59
CA GLU A 86 -16.88 -2.68 -16.42
C GLU A 86 -17.13 -3.50 -15.15
N SER A 87 -18.05 -4.47 -15.20
CA SER A 87 -18.32 -5.38 -14.08
C SER A 87 -17.08 -6.16 -13.65
N ASP A 88 -16.36 -6.75 -14.62
CA ASP A 88 -15.12 -7.50 -14.37
C ASP A 88 -14.03 -6.58 -13.79
N SER A 89 -13.99 -5.31 -14.21
CA SER A 89 -13.04 -4.31 -13.67
C SER A 89 -13.32 -4.00 -12.20
N ASP A 90 -14.59 -3.88 -11.81
CA ASP A 90 -14.99 -3.64 -10.42
C ASP A 90 -14.67 -4.85 -9.53
N GLU A 91 -14.95 -6.08 -10.01
CA GLU A 91 -14.56 -7.31 -9.32
C GLU A 91 -13.04 -7.42 -9.17
N LEU A 92 -12.27 -7.12 -10.22
CA LEU A 92 -10.81 -7.09 -10.17
C LEU A 92 -10.29 -6.06 -9.17
N TYR A 93 -10.94 -4.91 -9.03
CA TYR A 93 -10.59 -3.91 -8.04
C TYR A 93 -10.80 -4.45 -6.62
N TYR A 94 -11.95 -5.07 -6.34
CA TYR A 94 -12.25 -5.68 -5.06
C TYR A 94 -11.22 -6.78 -4.71
N ILE A 95 -11.00 -7.73 -5.62
CA ILE A 95 -10.05 -8.83 -5.43
C ILE A 95 -8.63 -8.32 -5.20
N LYS A 96 -8.20 -7.26 -5.90
CA LYS A 96 -6.88 -6.65 -5.66
C LYS A 96 -6.78 -6.04 -4.28
N SER A 97 -7.83 -5.36 -3.81
CA SER A 97 -7.86 -4.76 -2.47
C SER A 97 -7.83 -5.82 -1.36
N GLU A 98 -8.59 -6.90 -1.50
CA GLU A 98 -8.59 -8.03 -0.56
C GLU A 98 -7.23 -8.75 -0.56
N ASN A 99 -6.64 -9.00 -1.72
CA ASN A 99 -5.29 -9.56 -1.81
C ASN A 99 -4.23 -8.68 -1.14
N ALA A 100 -4.36 -7.36 -1.23
CA ALA A 100 -3.46 -6.44 -0.54
C ALA A 100 -3.62 -6.53 0.98
N GLN A 101 -4.85 -6.69 1.48
CA GLN A 101 -5.12 -6.92 2.90
C GLN A 101 -4.56 -8.26 3.37
N LEU A 102 -4.87 -9.37 2.68
CA LEU A 102 -4.39 -10.71 3.05
C LEU A 102 -2.86 -10.79 3.06
N ARG A 103 -2.17 -10.11 2.13
CA ARG A 103 -0.70 -10.05 2.14
C ARG A 103 -0.17 -9.34 3.39
N ARG A 104 -0.79 -8.24 3.81
CA ARG A 104 -0.42 -7.53 5.05
C ARG A 104 -0.63 -8.39 6.29
N GLU A 105 -1.79 -9.03 6.40
CA GLU A 105 -2.09 -9.95 7.51
C GLU A 105 -1.07 -11.09 7.56
N LEU A 106 -0.72 -11.67 6.41
CA LEU A 106 0.28 -12.73 6.31
C LEU A 106 1.67 -12.27 6.78
N ASP A 107 2.09 -11.06 6.42
CA ASP A 107 3.39 -10.52 6.83
C ASP A 107 3.42 -10.24 8.34
N LEU A 108 2.31 -9.75 8.92
CA LEU A 108 2.18 -9.56 10.37
C LEU A 108 2.21 -10.90 11.13
N LEU A 109 1.52 -11.93 10.61
CA LEU A 109 1.54 -13.27 11.18
C LEU A 109 2.94 -13.89 11.10
N ARG A 110 3.64 -13.74 9.97
CA ARG A 110 5.04 -14.18 9.82
C ARG A 110 5.94 -13.52 10.85
N ALA A 111 5.83 -12.21 11.03
CA ALA A 111 6.59 -11.47 12.03
C ALA A 111 6.32 -11.98 13.46
N THR A 112 5.05 -12.22 13.76
CA THR A 112 4.62 -12.79 15.05
C THR A 112 5.22 -14.17 15.27
N VAL A 113 5.20 -15.04 14.26
CA VAL A 113 5.80 -16.39 14.32
C VAL A 113 7.30 -16.33 14.57
N ILE A 114 8.01 -15.40 13.91
CA ILE A 114 9.45 -15.19 14.14
C ILE A 114 9.71 -14.79 15.60
N ASN A 115 8.92 -13.88 16.15
CA ASN A 115 9.01 -13.48 17.55
C ASN A 115 8.75 -14.68 18.49
N MET A 116 7.66 -15.41 18.27
CA MET A 116 7.32 -16.59 19.06
C MET A 116 8.43 -17.65 19.03
N ASP A 117 9.02 -17.94 17.87
CA ASP A 117 10.13 -18.90 17.75
C ASP A 117 11.34 -18.49 18.61
N ARG A 118 11.70 -17.20 18.63
CA ARG A 118 12.79 -16.71 19.51
C ARG A 118 12.43 -16.82 20.98
N ARG A 119 11.19 -16.47 21.36
CA ARG A 119 10.71 -16.59 22.75
C ARG A 119 10.68 -18.03 23.22
N ILE A 120 10.23 -18.96 22.38
CA ILE A 120 10.23 -20.40 22.68
C ILE A 120 11.66 -20.88 22.92
N LYS A 121 12.61 -20.54 22.04
CA LYS A 121 14.03 -20.88 22.22
C LYS A 121 14.61 -20.32 23.53
N HIS A 122 14.22 -19.09 23.90
CA HIS A 122 14.65 -18.50 25.16
C HIS A 122 14.08 -19.24 26.37
N MET A 123 12.77 -19.51 26.38
CA MET A 123 12.11 -20.28 27.44
C MET A 123 12.71 -21.69 27.56
N ASP A 124 13.01 -22.37 26.45
CA ASP A 124 13.65 -23.69 26.46
C ASP A 124 15.04 -23.63 27.12
N SER A 125 15.81 -22.58 26.85
CA SER A 125 17.10 -22.34 27.51
C SER A 125 16.93 -22.10 29.01
N GLU A 126 15.95 -21.28 29.42
CA GLU A 126 15.68 -21.01 30.84
C GLU A 126 15.22 -22.27 31.57
N ILE A 127 14.30 -23.05 30.99
CA ILE A 127 13.83 -24.32 31.54
C ILE A 127 15.00 -25.29 31.70
N THR A 128 15.90 -25.37 30.71
CA THR A 128 17.07 -26.25 30.76
C THR A 128 18.04 -25.83 31.87
N ASP A 129 18.29 -24.53 32.03
CA ASP A 129 19.12 -24.00 33.12
C ASP A 129 18.47 -24.24 34.49
N LEU A 130 17.16 -23.95 34.63
CA LEU A 130 16.41 -24.18 35.86
C LEU A 130 16.38 -25.66 36.24
N ARG A 131 16.18 -26.58 35.28
CA ARG A 131 16.29 -28.02 35.51
C ARG A 131 17.68 -28.40 35.97
N SER A 132 18.72 -27.86 35.33
CA SER A 132 20.12 -28.11 35.72
C SER A 132 20.45 -27.58 37.12
N ARG A 133 19.88 -26.43 37.52
CA ARG A 133 20.00 -25.88 38.88
C ARG A 133 19.20 -26.69 39.89
N SER A 134 17.94 -27.02 39.61
CA SER A 134 17.10 -27.88 40.47
C SER A 134 17.75 -29.25 40.72
N MET A 135 18.33 -29.87 39.68
CA MET A 135 19.10 -31.12 39.81
C MET A 135 20.38 -30.99 40.64
N ARG A 136 21.02 -29.81 40.65
CA ARG A 136 22.21 -29.53 41.49
C ARG A 136 21.84 -29.18 42.93
N ASP A 137 20.80 -28.38 43.09
CA ASP A 137 20.42 -27.74 44.35
C ASP A 137 19.38 -28.56 45.14
N ASN A 138 18.95 -29.73 44.62
CA ASN A 138 17.94 -30.62 45.22
C ASN A 138 16.66 -29.89 45.66
N ILE A 139 16.28 -28.83 44.95
CA ILE A 139 15.03 -28.11 45.20
C ILE A 139 13.89 -28.93 44.60
N LEU A 140 13.23 -29.73 45.44
CA LEU A 140 11.99 -30.44 45.11
C LEU A 140 10.81 -29.50 45.31
N ILE A 141 10.32 -28.89 44.24
CA ILE A 141 9.02 -28.20 44.26
C ILE A 141 7.94 -29.27 44.07
N HIS A 142 7.51 -29.89 45.17
CA HIS A 142 6.29 -30.70 45.22
C HIS A 142 5.24 -29.94 46.03
N ASN A 143 3.97 -30.02 45.63
CA ASN A 143 2.79 -29.45 46.31
C ASN A 143 2.56 -27.93 46.22
N LEU A 144 2.96 -27.27 45.12
CA LEU A 144 2.24 -26.07 44.70
C LEU A 144 1.13 -26.52 43.76
N GLU A 145 -0.11 -26.49 44.23
CA GLU A 145 -1.28 -26.78 43.41
C GLU A 145 -1.37 -25.67 42.36
N TYR A 146 -1.10 -26.01 41.09
CA TYR A 146 -1.30 -25.05 40.01
C TYR A 146 -2.81 -24.86 39.85
N VAL A 147 -3.31 -23.69 40.27
CA VAL A 147 -4.70 -23.29 40.07
C VAL A 147 -4.75 -22.40 38.83
N PRO A 148 -5.33 -22.87 37.70
CA PRO A 148 -5.47 -22.04 36.52
C PRO A 148 -6.30 -20.79 36.84
N GLY A 149 -5.77 -19.60 36.58
CA GLY A 149 -6.47 -18.33 36.81
C GLY A 149 -6.41 -17.82 38.25
N GLU A 150 -5.46 -18.31 39.06
CA GLU A 150 -5.20 -17.72 40.38
C GLU A 150 -4.87 -16.23 40.23
N ARG A 151 -5.77 -15.38 40.75
CA ARG A 151 -5.60 -13.93 40.68
C ARG A 151 -4.56 -13.52 41.71
N ILE A 152 -3.44 -12.97 41.25
CA ILE A 152 -2.47 -12.32 42.13
C ILE A 152 -3.19 -11.17 42.84
N THR A 153 -3.62 -11.40 44.07
CA THR A 153 -4.20 -10.36 44.92
C THR A 153 -3.06 -9.64 45.60
N MET A 154 -2.94 -8.34 45.33
CA MET A 154 -1.97 -7.53 46.05
C MET A 154 -2.36 -7.47 47.53
N PRO A 155 -1.40 -7.30 48.46
CA PRO A 155 -1.67 -7.22 49.91
C PRO A 155 -2.69 -6.14 50.32
N ASN A 156 -3.00 -5.21 49.41
CA ASN A 156 -3.85 -4.04 49.65
C ASN A 156 -5.21 -4.10 48.91
N GLU A 157 -5.69 -5.29 48.48
CA GLU A 157 -6.93 -5.50 47.71
C GLU A 157 -7.06 -4.73 46.37
N GLY A 158 -6.05 -3.93 46.00
CA GLY A 158 -5.99 -3.24 44.73
C GLY A 158 -5.91 -4.23 43.57
N LYS A 159 -6.79 -4.07 42.57
CA LYS A 159 -6.61 -4.73 41.28
C LYS A 159 -5.38 -4.13 40.60
N TYR A 160 -4.45 -4.98 40.18
CA TYR A 160 -3.46 -4.58 39.19
C TYR A 160 -4.20 -4.32 37.88
N GLU A 161 -4.33 -3.05 37.51
CA GLU A 161 -4.76 -2.65 36.18
C GLU A 161 -3.52 -2.31 35.37
N GLU A 162 -3.36 -2.99 34.23
CA GLU A 162 -2.30 -2.63 33.30
C GLU A 162 -2.56 -1.21 32.81
N PRO A 163 -1.62 -0.27 33.01
CA PRO A 163 -1.91 1.15 32.87
C PRO A 163 -1.95 1.62 31.40
N ILE A 164 -1.89 0.68 30.45
CA ILE A 164 -1.92 0.89 29.00
C ILE A 164 -2.72 -0.25 28.36
N PRO A 165 -3.62 0.03 27.40
CA PRO A 165 -4.25 -1.04 26.62
C PRO A 165 -3.17 -1.77 25.82
N LYS A 166 -2.87 -3.02 26.22
CA LYS A 166 -2.09 -3.94 25.42
C LYS A 166 -2.81 -4.12 24.08
N LEU A 167 -2.13 -3.84 22.98
CA LEU A 167 -2.67 -4.15 21.66
C LEU A 167 -2.44 -5.63 21.41
N GLU A 168 -3.50 -6.42 21.40
CA GLU A 168 -3.39 -7.83 21.02
C GLU A 168 -3.19 -7.92 19.50
N ILE A 169 -2.50 -8.97 19.06
CA ILE A 169 -2.27 -9.21 17.62
C ILE A 169 -3.61 -9.36 16.88
N SER A 170 -4.64 -9.89 17.55
CA SER A 170 -6.01 -9.93 17.03
C SER A 170 -6.54 -8.55 16.65
N ASP A 171 -6.23 -7.53 17.44
CA ASP A 171 -6.70 -6.17 17.22
C ASP A 171 -5.95 -5.53 16.06
N ALA A 172 -4.66 -5.82 15.92
CA ALA A 172 -3.83 -5.37 14.79
C ALA A 172 -4.28 -6.00 13.46
N LEU A 173 -4.69 -7.27 13.47
CA LEU A 173 -5.20 -7.98 12.29
C LEU A 173 -6.59 -7.50 11.84
N GLN A 174 -7.39 -6.93 12.75
CA GLN A 174 -8.73 -6.43 12.43
C GLN A 174 -8.72 -5.03 11.78
N LEU A 175 -7.56 -4.39 11.66
CA LEU A 175 -7.45 -3.06 11.06
C LEU A 175 -7.66 -3.13 9.54
N ASP A 176 -8.59 -2.31 9.06
CA ASP A 176 -8.84 -2.18 7.61
C ASP A 176 -7.67 -1.44 6.90
N VAL A 177 -7.67 -1.46 5.56
CA VAL A 177 -6.66 -0.78 4.74
C VAL A 177 -6.57 0.72 5.09
N SER A 178 -7.70 1.39 5.26
CA SER A 178 -7.78 2.83 5.48
C SER A 178 -7.25 3.26 6.86
N GLN A 179 -7.48 2.44 7.88
CA GLN A 179 -6.97 2.64 9.22
C GLN A 179 -5.47 2.49 9.25
N VAL A 180 -4.92 1.49 8.56
CA VAL A 180 -3.46 1.31 8.46
C VAL A 180 -2.83 2.48 7.68
N GLU A 181 -3.42 2.90 6.56
CA GLU A 181 -2.95 4.09 5.83
C GLU A 181 -2.99 5.34 6.72
N SER A 182 -4.01 5.49 7.56
CA SER A 182 -4.08 6.60 8.52
C SER A 182 -2.94 6.55 9.55
N LEU A 183 -2.57 5.35 10.02
CA LEU A 183 -1.43 5.16 10.91
C LEU A 183 -0.09 5.44 10.20
N ASP A 184 0.01 5.11 8.91
CA ASP A 184 1.19 5.39 8.10
C ASP A 184 1.45 6.89 7.95
N ASN A 185 0.38 7.68 7.84
CA ASN A 185 0.43 9.14 7.72
C ASN A 185 0.76 9.89 9.02
N ILE A 186 0.86 9.18 10.16
CA ILE A 186 1.24 9.80 11.43
C ILE A 186 2.71 10.25 11.39
N GLU A 187 2.95 11.51 11.75
CA GLU A 187 4.29 12.05 11.93
C GLU A 187 4.97 11.41 13.15
N VAL A 188 6.06 10.69 12.90
CA VAL A 188 6.91 10.08 13.92
C VAL A 188 8.39 10.30 13.58
N VAL A 189 9.24 10.30 14.60
CA VAL A 189 10.69 10.36 14.46
C VAL A 189 11.29 9.00 14.80
N TYR A 190 12.08 8.46 13.87
CA TYR A 190 12.85 7.24 14.07
C TYR A 190 14.30 7.58 14.41
N THR A 191 14.85 6.93 15.45
CA THR A 191 16.29 6.95 15.68
C THR A 191 16.99 5.90 14.82
N GLN A 192 18.30 6.08 14.62
CA GLN A 192 19.09 5.09 13.91
C GLN A 192 19.31 3.86 14.80
N PRO A 193 19.19 2.63 14.28
CA PRO A 193 19.50 1.44 15.06
C PRO A 193 20.93 1.45 15.62
N THR A 194 21.09 0.89 16.83
CA THR A 194 22.40 0.81 17.51
C THR A 194 23.46 0.13 16.62
N LYS A 195 24.61 0.80 16.41
CA LYS A 195 25.63 0.41 15.40
C LYS A 195 26.55 -0.77 15.78
N SER A 196 26.33 -1.47 16.90
CA SER A 196 27.27 -2.50 17.39
C SER A 196 26.86 -3.92 16.98
N LYS A 197 27.83 -4.84 16.82
CA LYS A 197 27.55 -6.28 16.74
C LYS A 197 26.90 -6.74 18.05
N GLY A 198 25.58 -6.87 18.10
CA GLY A 198 24.84 -7.19 19.32
C GLY A 198 23.35 -6.83 19.20
N PRO A 199 22.67 -6.57 20.33
CA PRO A 199 21.27 -6.22 20.33
C PRO A 199 20.98 -4.97 19.51
N GLU A 200 20.01 -5.08 18.61
CA GLU A 200 19.52 -3.95 17.85
C GLU A 200 18.47 -3.23 18.69
N ILE A 201 18.60 -1.91 18.81
CA ILE A 201 17.68 -1.05 19.56
C ILE A 201 17.48 0.22 18.74
N PHE A 202 16.23 0.65 18.58
CA PHE A 202 15.88 1.98 18.10
C PHE A 202 14.62 2.49 18.80
N ALA A 203 14.35 3.78 18.65
CA ALA A 203 13.15 4.44 19.12
C ALA A 203 12.29 4.90 17.94
N THR A 204 10.97 4.76 18.10
CA THR A 204 9.97 5.49 17.35
C THR A 204 9.28 6.46 18.31
N GLY A 205 9.40 7.76 18.09
CA GLY A 205 8.83 8.76 18.97
C GLY A 205 7.85 9.69 18.25
N ARG A 206 6.93 10.30 19.01
CA ARG A 206 5.96 11.29 18.53
C ARG A 206 5.70 12.35 19.60
N LYS A 207 5.41 13.59 19.18
CA LYS A 207 4.86 14.62 20.07
C LYS A 207 3.40 14.26 20.38
N VAL A 208 3.05 14.17 21.65
CA VAL A 208 1.71 13.76 22.09
C VAL A 208 1.19 14.71 23.16
N SER A 209 -0.12 14.93 23.13
CA SER A 209 -0.91 15.79 24.01
C SER A 209 -2.17 15.10 24.52
N THR A 210 -2.51 13.94 23.94
CA THR A 210 -3.68 13.14 24.30
C THR A 210 -3.36 11.64 24.33
N MET A 211 -4.22 10.86 25.01
CA MET A 211 -4.11 9.40 25.02
C MET A 211 -4.37 8.77 23.64
N SER A 212 -5.17 9.41 22.79
CA SER A 212 -5.41 8.90 21.42
C SER A 212 -4.12 8.88 20.62
N GLU A 213 -3.32 9.95 20.67
CA GLU A 213 -2.06 10.05 19.94
C GLU A 213 -1.02 9.03 20.43
N VAL A 214 -1.02 8.73 21.75
CA VAL A 214 -0.21 7.67 22.34
C VAL A 214 -0.68 6.29 21.82
N SER A 215 -1.99 6.04 21.81
CA SER A 215 -2.56 4.79 21.30
C SER A 215 -2.24 4.59 19.82
N GLU A 216 -2.36 5.64 19.01
CA GLU A 216 -2.01 5.66 17.59
C GLU A 216 -0.52 5.39 17.34
N LEU A 217 0.37 6.03 18.11
CA LEU A 217 1.81 5.75 18.05
C LEU A 217 2.08 4.26 18.33
N TYR A 218 1.48 3.73 19.39
CA TYR A 218 1.68 2.34 19.77
C TYR A 218 1.10 1.37 18.73
N LYS A 219 -0.08 1.67 18.17
CA LYS A 219 -0.68 0.91 17.07
C LYS A 219 0.22 0.90 15.85
N LYS A 220 0.72 2.05 15.40
CA LYS A 220 1.64 2.17 14.26
C LYS A 220 2.85 1.23 14.39
N VAL A 221 3.45 1.15 15.58
CA VAL A 221 4.60 0.28 15.81
C VAL A 221 4.21 -1.20 15.90
N ASN A 222 3.00 -1.53 16.37
CA ASN A 222 2.53 -2.90 16.49
C ASN A 222 1.84 -3.45 15.22
N VAL A 223 1.69 -2.65 14.17
CA VAL A 223 1.25 -3.10 12.84
C VAL A 223 2.40 -3.19 11.84
N ASP A 224 3.57 -2.63 12.18
CA ASP A 224 4.79 -2.76 11.39
C ASP A 224 5.40 -4.17 11.56
N PRO A 225 5.47 -4.99 10.49
CA PRO A 225 6.02 -6.34 10.58
C PRO A 225 7.46 -6.38 11.10
N ASN A 226 8.27 -5.36 10.82
CA ASN A 226 9.64 -5.31 11.33
C ASN A 226 9.62 -5.21 12.86
N SER A 227 8.86 -4.26 13.40
CA SER A 227 8.71 -4.06 14.84
C SER A 227 8.00 -5.22 15.54
N VAL A 228 7.01 -5.87 14.93
CA VAL A 228 6.33 -7.06 15.52
C VAL A 228 7.27 -8.26 15.66
N ALA A 229 8.23 -8.38 14.75
CA ALA A 229 9.27 -9.40 14.80
C ALA A 229 10.35 -9.10 15.86
N SER A 230 10.29 -7.98 16.59
CA SER A 230 11.20 -7.68 17.70
C SER A 230 10.85 -8.46 18.97
N ASP A 231 11.80 -8.58 19.90
CA ASP A 231 11.55 -9.29 21.16
C ASP A 231 10.77 -8.43 22.17
N HIS A 232 10.98 -7.11 22.13
CA HIS A 232 10.33 -6.14 23.01
C HIS A 232 9.97 -4.85 22.26
N ARG A 233 8.79 -4.29 22.56
CA ARG A 233 8.28 -2.97 22.13
C ARG A 233 7.84 -2.16 23.35
N ILE A 234 8.80 -1.52 24.00
CA ILE A 234 8.59 -0.82 25.27
C ILE A 234 7.98 0.55 25.00
N LEU A 235 6.76 0.80 25.47
CA LEU A 235 6.12 2.12 25.38
C LEU A 235 6.40 2.93 26.64
N VAL A 236 6.72 4.21 26.47
CA VAL A 236 6.76 5.21 27.54
C VAL A 236 6.21 6.53 27.02
N TYR A 237 5.37 7.19 27.81
CA TYR A 237 4.87 8.51 27.44
C TYR A 237 4.72 9.42 28.64
N ARG A 238 4.75 10.72 28.36
CA ARG A 238 4.50 11.78 29.32
C ARG A 238 4.00 13.01 28.59
N PHE A 239 2.78 13.45 28.87
CA PHE A 239 2.21 14.67 28.28
C PHE A 239 1.38 15.44 29.28
N LYS A 240 1.16 16.72 28.98
CA LYS A 240 0.28 17.60 29.74
C LYS A 240 -1.08 17.64 29.03
N ASP A 241 -2.14 17.26 29.74
CA ASP A 241 -3.50 17.33 29.21
C ASP A 241 -4.04 18.78 29.16
N SER A 242 -5.26 18.93 28.65
CA SER A 242 -5.95 20.23 28.55
C SER A 242 -6.14 20.92 29.90
N ASP A 243 -6.31 20.15 30.98
CA ASP A 243 -6.47 20.65 32.36
C ASP A 243 -5.14 21.01 33.01
N GLY A 244 -4.04 20.76 32.29
CA GLY A 244 -2.68 21.02 32.72
C GLY A 244 -2.11 19.97 33.66
N LYS A 245 -2.77 18.83 33.81
CA LYS A 245 -2.28 17.68 34.57
C LYS A 245 -1.36 16.83 33.71
N ILE A 246 -0.33 16.28 34.34
CA ILE A 246 0.59 15.35 33.66
C ILE A 246 -0.04 13.96 33.63
N GLN A 247 -0.18 13.42 32.43
CA GLN A 247 -0.52 12.04 32.15
C GLN A 247 0.75 11.31 31.72
N GLU A 248 1.09 10.23 32.41
CA GLU A 248 2.32 9.48 32.15
C GLU A 248 2.16 8.02 32.56
N SER A 249 2.71 7.12 31.74
CA SER A 249 2.71 5.68 31.98
C SER A 249 3.74 4.98 31.10
N TYR A 250 3.88 3.67 31.27
CA TYR A 250 4.76 2.83 30.46
C TYR A 250 4.22 1.39 30.31
N TRP A 251 4.75 0.68 29.31
CA TRP A 251 4.57 -0.75 29.08
C TRP A 251 5.92 -1.38 28.77
N ASP A 252 6.34 -2.37 29.58
CA ASP A 252 7.67 -3.00 29.45
C ASP A 252 7.75 -4.01 28.29
N ASP A 253 6.63 -4.58 27.85
CA ASP A 253 6.59 -5.66 26.85
C ASP A 253 7.56 -6.81 27.14
N GLY A 254 7.64 -7.23 28.40
CA GLY A 254 8.56 -8.28 28.86
C GLY A 254 9.99 -7.81 29.17
N GLU A 255 10.35 -6.55 28.86
CA GLU A 255 11.62 -5.94 29.24
C GLU A 255 11.55 -5.41 30.68
N HIS A 256 11.59 -6.32 31.66
CA HIS A 256 11.36 -5.96 33.05
C HIS A 256 12.25 -4.80 33.54
N GLY A 257 11.59 -3.73 34.00
CA GLY A 257 12.22 -2.56 34.58
C GLY A 257 12.62 -1.46 33.58
N ALA A 258 12.45 -1.69 32.27
CA ALA A 258 12.76 -0.67 31.26
C ALA A 258 11.83 0.54 31.38
N GLY A 259 10.52 0.36 31.26
CA GLY A 259 9.55 1.44 31.19
C GLY A 259 9.56 2.31 32.44
N ARG A 260 9.64 1.72 33.65
CA ARG A 260 9.81 2.48 34.90
C ARG A 260 11.05 3.37 34.86
N ARG A 261 12.17 2.83 34.37
CA ARG A 261 13.46 3.54 34.30
C ARG A 261 13.43 4.65 33.26
N LEU A 262 12.87 4.39 32.08
CA LEU A 262 12.73 5.36 31.00
C LEU A 262 11.77 6.49 31.40
N LEU A 263 10.65 6.18 32.08
CA LEU A 263 9.75 7.20 32.60
C LEU A 263 10.45 8.07 33.65
N GLN A 264 11.23 7.46 34.54
CA GLN A 264 12.03 8.22 35.50
C GLN A 264 13.07 9.11 34.81
N TYR A 265 13.70 8.63 33.74
CA TYR A 265 14.61 9.42 32.92
C TYR A 265 13.90 10.63 32.30
N MET A 266 12.71 10.45 31.72
CA MET A 266 11.90 11.55 31.19
C MET A 266 11.50 12.56 32.26
N ARG A 267 11.18 12.10 33.48
CA ARG A 267 10.89 12.96 34.63
C ARG A 267 12.07 13.86 35.00
N VAL A 268 13.24 13.25 35.20
CA VAL A 268 14.48 13.95 35.60
C VAL A 268 14.92 14.97 34.55
N ASN A 269 14.85 14.59 33.26
CA ASN A 269 15.22 15.46 32.15
C ASN A 269 14.10 16.40 31.69
N LYS A 270 12.97 16.44 32.41
CA LYS A 270 11.81 17.31 32.12
C LYS A 270 11.27 17.16 30.70
N ILE A 271 11.34 15.94 30.15
CA ILE A 271 10.76 15.60 28.85
C ILE A 271 9.25 15.43 29.05
N VAL A 272 8.45 16.23 28.34
CA VAL A 272 6.98 16.26 28.41
C VAL A 272 6.43 16.51 27.01
N ASN A 273 5.20 16.07 26.77
CA ASN A 273 4.49 16.05 25.49
C ASN A 273 5.12 15.12 24.46
N VAL A 274 5.62 13.97 24.93
CA VAL A 274 6.35 13.00 24.12
C VAL A 274 5.89 11.58 24.47
N GLY A 275 5.64 10.78 23.43
CA GLY A 275 5.49 9.34 23.49
C GLY A 275 6.61 8.67 22.71
N VAL A 276 7.18 7.58 23.24
CA VAL A 276 8.26 6.82 22.62
C VAL A 276 7.97 5.32 22.76
N VAL A 277 8.15 4.59 21.66
CA VAL A 277 8.24 3.14 21.66
C VAL A 277 9.67 2.73 21.34
N ILE A 278 10.31 2.00 22.25
CA ILE A 278 11.63 1.41 22.04
C ILE A 278 11.45 -0.01 21.51
N THR A 279 11.97 -0.25 20.32
CA THR A 279 11.97 -1.59 19.69
C THR A 279 13.33 -2.22 19.91
N ARG A 280 13.36 -3.44 20.45
CA ARG A 280 14.61 -4.16 20.79
C ARG A 280 14.63 -5.61 20.28
N TRP A 281 15.78 -6.01 19.74
CA TRP A 281 16.17 -7.39 19.46
C TRP A 281 17.32 -7.80 20.37
N SER A 282 17.25 -8.96 20.99
CA SER A 282 18.16 -9.43 22.04
C SER A 282 19.52 -9.92 21.52
N GLY A 283 19.68 -10.07 20.20
CA GLY A 283 20.97 -10.20 19.50
C GLY A 283 21.93 -11.30 19.99
N GLY A 284 21.47 -12.24 20.82
CA GLY A 284 22.28 -13.31 21.44
C GLY A 284 23.29 -12.86 22.50
N ILE A 285 23.46 -11.54 22.73
CA ILE A 285 24.40 -11.00 23.73
C ILE A 285 23.63 -10.32 24.85
N HIS A 286 23.86 -10.76 26.09
CA HIS A 286 23.24 -10.16 27.26
C HIS A 286 23.92 -8.83 27.62
N LEU A 287 23.26 -7.70 27.33
CA LEU A 287 23.75 -6.36 27.66
C LEU A 287 23.67 -6.01 29.15
N GLY A 288 22.95 -6.79 29.96
CA GLY A 288 22.72 -6.46 31.37
C GLY A 288 22.12 -5.06 31.54
N PRO A 289 22.46 -4.32 32.62
CA PRO A 289 21.94 -2.97 32.85
C PRO A 289 22.31 -1.93 31.78
N TYR A 290 23.37 -2.16 31.00
CA TYR A 290 23.85 -1.21 29.99
C TYR A 290 22.82 -0.93 28.90
N ARG A 291 21.94 -1.90 28.59
CA ARG A 291 20.84 -1.73 27.63
C ARG A 291 19.96 -0.53 27.95
N PHE A 292 19.69 -0.27 29.23
CA PHE A 292 18.83 0.83 29.62
C PHE A 292 19.46 2.19 29.31
N LYS A 293 20.79 2.31 29.41
CA LYS A 293 21.51 3.52 29.02
C LYS A 293 21.37 3.79 27.53
N ILE A 294 21.46 2.76 26.69
CA ILE A 294 21.24 2.88 25.23
C ILE A 294 19.80 3.34 24.94
N MET A 295 18.82 2.79 25.65
CA MET A 295 17.42 3.19 25.50
C MET A 295 17.20 4.66 25.91
N GLU A 296 17.83 5.11 27.00
CA GLU A 296 17.80 6.52 27.44
C GLU A 296 18.42 7.45 26.38
N GLU A 297 19.54 7.07 25.77
CA GLU A 297 20.17 7.80 24.66
C GLU A 297 19.22 7.92 23.46
N HIS A 298 18.51 6.85 23.09
CA HIS A 298 17.51 6.91 22.01
C HIS A 298 16.32 7.83 22.33
N ILE A 299 15.87 7.91 23.59
CA ILE A 299 14.83 8.88 23.97
C ILE A 299 15.34 10.31 23.74
N GLN A 300 16.58 10.60 24.13
CA GLN A 300 17.20 11.91 23.93
C GLN A 300 17.38 12.23 22.43
N ASP A 301 17.84 11.25 21.65
CA ASP A 301 18.15 11.37 20.22
C ASP A 301 16.91 11.44 19.32
N SER A 302 15.73 11.07 19.84
CA SER A 302 14.46 11.23 19.12
C SER A 302 14.17 12.70 18.75
N LYS A 303 14.92 13.67 19.27
CA LYS A 303 14.83 15.12 18.98
C LYS A 303 13.42 15.72 19.22
N LEU A 304 12.56 15.00 19.92
CA LEU A 304 11.23 15.47 20.33
C LEU A 304 11.30 16.43 21.53
N THR A 305 12.50 16.62 22.07
CA THR A 305 12.83 17.38 23.29
C THR A 305 13.08 18.87 23.04
N GLY A 306 12.68 19.40 21.87
CA GLY A 306 12.77 20.82 21.49
C GLY A 306 11.42 21.53 21.41
#